data_AF-A0A853AE51-F1
#
_entry.id   AF-A0A853AE51-F1
#
_cell.length_a   1.000
_cell.length_b   1.000
_cell.length_c   1.000
_cell.angle_alpha   90.00
_cell.angle_beta   90.00
_cell.angle_gamma   90.00
#
_symmetry.space_group_name_H-M   'P 1'
#
loop_
_entity.id
_entity.type
_entity.pdbx_description
1 polymer ?
#
loop_
_entity_poly.entity_id
_entity_poly.type
_entity_poly.pdbx_seq_one_letter_code
_entity_poly.pdbx_strand_id
1 'polypeptide(L)'
;MTWVFMVTFGLLCVAGLLVLVRLILGRSTMDRIVALDVFVTIVIAATCVSMGWLQDGSNIALLTAFALLAFIGTISAARLVERKEPYR
;
A
#
# COMPACT_ATOMS: atom_id res chain seq x y z
N MET A 1 -6.33 -19.17 -16.77
CA MET A 1 -5.94 -17.75 -16.67
C MET A 1 -6.58 -17.06 -15.46
N THR A 2 -7.88 -17.23 -15.22
CA THR A 2 -8.60 -16.71 -14.03
C THR A 2 -8.08 -17.22 -12.68
N TRP A 3 -7.60 -18.47 -12.61
CA TRP A 3 -7.01 -19.03 -11.38
C TRP A 3 -5.84 -18.21 -10.82
N VAL A 4 -4.96 -17.69 -11.68
CA VAL A 4 -3.79 -16.90 -11.25
C VAL A 4 -4.26 -15.63 -10.56
N PHE A 5 -5.21 -14.91 -11.16
CA PHE A 5 -5.76 -13.71 -10.56
C PHE A 5 -6.47 -13.99 -9.23
N MET A 6 -7.19 -15.11 -9.11
CA MET A 6 -7.91 -15.48 -7.89
C MET A 6 -6.94 -15.76 -6.73
N VAL A 7 -5.84 -16.46 -7.01
CA VAL A 7 -4.77 -16.71 -6.03
C VAL A 7 -4.06 -15.40 -5.64
N THR A 8 -3.71 -14.55 -6.60
CA THR A 8 -3.07 -13.25 -6.33
C THR A 8 -3.98 -12.35 -5.48
N PHE A 9 -5.27 -12.29 -5.80
CA PHE A 9 -6.23 -11.50 -5.03
C PHE A 9 -6.39 -12.03 -3.60
N GLY A 10 -6.43 -13.36 -3.44
CA GLY A 10 -6.42 -14.02 -2.14
C GLY A 10 -5.17 -13.65 -1.31
N LEU A 11 -3.98 -13.73 -1.91
CA LEU A 11 -2.73 -13.34 -1.26
C LEU A 11 -2.71 -11.86 -0.85
N LEU A 12 -3.21 -10.97 -1.71
CA LEU A 12 -3.33 -9.54 -1.40
C LEU A 12 -4.30 -9.28 -0.24
N CYS A 13 -5.43 -9.99 -0.18
CA CYS A 13 -6.35 -9.91 0.96
C CYS A 13 -5.68 -10.36 2.27
N VAL A 14 -4.96 -11.48 2.24
CA VAL A 14 -4.21 -11.98 3.40
C VAL A 14 -3.14 -10.98 3.83
N ALA A 15 -2.37 -10.43 2.88
CA ALA A 15 -1.38 -9.40 3.16
C ALA A 15 -2.02 -8.15 3.77
N GLY A 16 -3.16 -7.68 3.23
CA GLY A 16 -3.90 -6.55 3.76
C GLY A 16 -4.37 -6.78 5.20
N LEU A 17 -4.89 -7.96 5.51
CA LEU A 17 -5.26 -8.34 6.88
C LEU A 17 -4.06 -8.34 7.83
N LEU A 18 -2.93 -8.92 7.42
CA LEU A 18 -1.71 -8.93 8.23
C LEU A 18 -1.19 -7.51 8.51
N VAL A 19 -1.24 -6.62 7.51
CA VAL A 19 -0.83 -5.23 7.66
C VAL A 19 -1.78 -4.47 8.58
N LEU A 20 -3.09 -4.70 8.50
CA LEU A 20 -4.06 -4.12 9.44
C LEU A 20 -3.81 -4.59 10.87
N VAL A 21 -3.55 -5.88 11.08
CA VAL A 21 -3.17 -6.43 12.39
C VAL A 21 -1.91 -5.73 12.89
N ARG A 22 -0.88 -5.57 12.05
CA ARG A 22 0.35 -4.86 12.41
C ARG A 22 0.12 -3.39 12.74
N LEU A 23 -0.76 -2.70 11.99
CA LEU A 23 -1.12 -1.31 12.23
C LEU A 23 -1.78 -1.11 13.60
N ILE A 24 -2.62 -2.05 14.03
CA ILE A 24 -3.31 -2.02 15.33
C ILE A 24 -2.34 -2.36 16.48
N LEU A 25 -1.49 -3.39 16.31
CA LEU A 25 -0.55 -3.83 17.35
C LEU A 25 0.75 -3.00 17.42
N GLY A 26 1.03 -2.16 16.41
CA GLY A 26 2.25 -1.36 16.31
C GLY A 26 2.43 -0.46 17.53
N ARG A 27 3.54 -0.64 18.26
CA ARG A 27 3.87 0.09 19.50
C ARG A 27 4.58 1.43 19.24
N SER A 28 5.19 1.59 18.06
CA SER A 28 5.86 2.81 17.61
C SER A 28 5.02 3.54 16.56
N THR A 29 4.90 4.86 16.69
CA THR A 29 4.22 5.73 15.71
C THR A 29 4.83 5.59 14.32
N MET A 30 6.14 5.34 14.22
CA MET A 30 6.83 5.14 12.93
C MET A 30 6.42 3.83 12.24
N ASP A 31 6.31 2.74 13.01
CA ASP A 31 5.89 1.44 12.46
C ASP A 31 4.44 1.51 11.94
N ARG A 32 3.58 2.30 12.59
CA ARG A 32 2.21 2.56 12.10
C ARG A 32 2.18 3.34 10.79
N ILE A 33 3.04 4.34 10.62
CA ILE A 33 3.11 5.12 9.37
C ILE A 33 3.59 4.23 8.22
N VAL A 34 4.62 3.42 8.44
CA VAL A 34 5.11 2.46 7.45
C VAL A 34 4.04 1.40 7.15
N ALA A 35 3.34 0.88 8.17
CA ALA A 35 2.26 -0.06 7.96
C ALA A 35 1.11 0.54 7.13
N LEU A 36 0.79 1.82 7.33
CA LEU A 36 -0.22 2.53 6.52
C LEU A 36 0.22 2.67 5.06
N ASP A 37 1.48 3.00 4.82
CA ASP A 37 2.05 3.10 3.47
C ASP A 37 2.01 1.75 2.72
N VAL A 38 2.40 0.67 3.40
CA VAL A 38 2.31 -0.69 2.85
C VAL A 38 0.86 -1.07 2.58
N PHE A 39 -0.09 -0.68 3.45
CA PHE A 39 -1.51 -0.93 3.23
C PHE A 39 -2.02 -0.26 1.95
N VAL A 40 -1.68 1.02 1.74
CA VAL A 40 -2.04 1.77 0.52
C VAL A 40 -1.43 1.08 -0.71
N THR A 41 -0.17 0.64 -0.63
CA THR A 41 0.49 -0.08 -1.72
C THR A 41 -0.22 -1.38 -2.08
N ILE A 42 -0.70 -2.15 -1.10
CA ILE A 42 -1.49 -3.36 -1.32
C ILE A 42 -2.82 -3.06 -2.02
N VAL A 43 -3.49 -1.97 -1.65
CA VAL A 43 -4.75 -1.53 -2.30
C VAL A 43 -4.52 -1.17 -3.77
N ILE A 44 -3.42 -0.48 -4.07
CA ILE A 44 -3.03 -0.16 -5.46
C ILE A 44 -2.76 -1.44 -6.24
N ALA A 45 -2.02 -2.39 -5.67
CA ALA A 45 -1.75 -3.68 -6.29
C ALA A 45 -3.05 -4.48 -6.57
N ALA A 46 -3.98 -4.52 -5.61
CA ALA A 46 -5.29 -5.17 -5.79
C ALA A 46 -6.12 -4.52 -6.90
N THR A 47 -6.05 -3.19 -7.02
CA THR A 47 -6.71 -2.44 -8.11
C THR A 47 -6.07 -2.76 -9.47
N CYS A 48 -4.75 -2.92 -9.52
CA CYS A 48 -4.06 -3.34 -10.74
C CYS A 48 -4.51 -4.75 -11.21
N VAL A 49 -4.65 -5.68 -10.26
CA VAL A 49 -5.12 -7.05 -10.52
C VAL A 49 -6.57 -7.04 -11.03
N SER A 50 -7.45 -6.20 -10.46
CA SER A 50 -8.84 -6.10 -10.92
C SER A 50 -8.97 -5.48 -12.31
N MET A 51 -8.12 -4.50 -12.67
CA MET A 51 -8.04 -3.98 -14.04
C MET A 51 -7.65 -5.06 -15.04
N GLY A 52 -6.67 -5.90 -14.69
CA GLY A 52 -6.25 -7.03 -15.53
C GLY A 52 -7.36 -8.08 -15.70
N TRP A 53 -8.22 -8.27 -14.69
CA TRP A 53 -9.38 -9.15 -14.77
C TRP A 53 -10.49 -8.59 -15.68
N LEU A 54 -10.83 -7.31 -15.51
CA LEU A 54 -11.88 -6.65 -16.30
C LEU A 54 -11.47 -6.40 -17.76
N GLN A 55 -10.17 -6.49 -18.08
CA GLN A 55 -9.57 -6.08 -19.36
C GLN A 55 -9.91 -4.65 -19.77
N ASP A 56 -10.18 -3.78 -18.79
CA ASP A 56 -10.50 -2.38 -19.03
C ASP A 56 -9.43 -1.50 -18.37
N GLY A 57 -8.60 -0.90 -19.22
CA GLY A 57 -7.45 -0.07 -18.83
C GLY A 57 -7.78 1.40 -18.62
N SER A 58 -9.06 1.80 -18.65
CA SER A 58 -9.45 3.21 -18.60
C SER A 58 -8.92 3.96 -17.35
N ASN A 59 -8.70 3.22 -16.25
CA ASN A 59 -8.27 3.77 -14.98
C ASN A 59 -6.72 3.73 -14.75
N ILE A 60 -5.91 3.36 -15.76
CA ILE A 60 -4.44 3.25 -15.62
C ILE A 60 -3.79 4.59 -15.25
N ALA A 61 -4.29 5.70 -15.80
CA ALA A 61 -3.80 7.03 -15.46
C ALA A 61 -4.06 7.38 -13.99
N LEU A 62 -5.25 7.04 -13.49
CA LEU A 62 -5.62 7.20 -12.08
C LEU A 62 -4.71 6.35 -11.18
N LEU A 63 -4.46 5.10 -11.58
CA LEU A 63 -3.59 4.18 -10.85
C LEU A 63 -2.15 4.70 -10.75
N THR A 64 -1.66 5.28 -11.84
CA THR A 64 -0.33 5.93 -11.88
C THR A 64 -0.27 7.09 -10.89
N ALA A 65 -1.32 7.93 -10.85
CA ALA A 65 -1.39 9.02 -9.88
C ALA A 65 -1.41 8.51 -8.43
N PHE A 66 -2.15 7.43 -8.14
CA PHE A 66 -2.14 6.79 -6.82
C PHE A 66 -0.77 6.20 -6.46
N ALA A 67 -0.06 5.60 -7.41
CA ALA A 67 1.30 5.08 -7.19
C ALA A 67 2.28 6.20 -6.83
N LEU A 68 2.20 7.34 -7.53
CA LEU A 68 3.00 8.53 -7.21
C LEU A 68 2.63 9.10 -5.84
N LEU A 69 1.34 9.17 -5.50
CA LEU A 69 0.88 9.62 -4.19
C LEU A 69 1.37 8.71 -3.06
N ALA A 70 1.33 7.38 -3.24
CA ALA A 70 1.87 6.44 -2.28
C ALA A 70 3.36 6.70 -2.04
N PHE A 71 4.15 6.81 -3.11
CA PHE A 71 5.58 7.11 -3.02
C PHE A 71 5.89 8.44 -2.33
N ILE A 72 5.14 9.50 -2.67
CA ILE A 72 5.26 10.81 -2.02
C ILE A 72 4.88 10.71 -0.53
N GLY A 73 3.87 9.90 -0.20
CA GLY A 73 3.45 9.60 1.16
C GLY A 73 4.59 9.01 1.98
N THR A 74 5.31 8.02 1.45
CA THR A 74 6.46 7.40 2.11
C THR A 74 7.60 8.38 2.34
N ILE A 75 7.94 9.21 1.35
CA ILE A 75 9.00 10.23 1.47
C ILE A 75 8.61 11.28 2.52
N SER A 76 7.36 11.72 2.51
CA SER A 76 6.86 12.74 3.44
C SER A 76 6.88 12.21 4.88
N ALA A 77 6.50 10.94 5.06
CA ALA A 77 6.60 10.22 6.32
C ALA A 77 8.05 10.15 6.82
N ALA A 78 9.00 9.75 5.96
CA ALA A 78 10.42 9.67 6.31
C ALA A 78 10.98 11.04 6.74
N ARG A 79 10.66 12.11 6.01
CA ARG A 79 11.09 13.47 6.36
C ARG A 79 10.48 13.96 7.67
N LEU A 80 9.24 13.61 7.97
CA LEU A 80 8.59 13.98 9.24
C LEU A 80 9.26 13.29 10.43
N VAL A 81 9.70 12.05 10.25
CA VAL A 81 10.48 11.29 11.24
C VAL A 81 11.84 11.94 11.46
N GLU A 82 12.57 12.23 10.39
CA GLU A 82 13.89 12.88 10.45
C GLU A 82 13.83 14.24 11.16
N ARG A 83 12.76 15.02 10.92
CA ARG A 83 12.54 16.30 11.61
C ARG A 83 12.16 16.16 13.10
N LYS A 84 11.77 14.96 13.53
CA LYS A 84 11.42 14.61 14.92
C LYS A 84 12.56 13.97 15.70
N GLU A 85 13.72 13.73 15.10
CA GLU A 85 14.96 13.47 15.83
C GLU A 85 15.75 14.78 16.02
N PRO A 86 15.44 15.60 17.04
CA PRO A 86 16.35 16.64 17.44
C PRO A 86 17.52 15.95 18.15
N TYR A 87 18.69 15.97 17.51
CA TYR A 87 20.01 15.96 18.14
C TYR A 87 20.19 14.94 19.28
N ARG A 88 20.64 13.74 18.94
CA ARG A 88 21.50 12.96 19.82
C ARG A 88 22.84 12.71 19.16
#